data_AF-A0A0G4AQM7-F1
#
_entry.id   AF-A0A0G4AQM7-F1
#
_cell.length_a   1.000
_cell.length_b   1.000
_cell.length_c   1.000
_cell.angle_alpha   90.00
_cell.angle_beta   90.00
_cell.angle_gamma   90.00
#
_symmetry.space_group_name_H-M   'P 1'
#
loop_
_entity.id
_entity.type
_entity.pdbx_description
1 polymer ?
#
loop_
_entity_poly.entity_id
_entity_poly.type
_entity_poly.pdbx_seq_one_letter_code
_entity_poly.pdbx_strand_id
1 'polypeptide(L)' 'MTEGGLWGEFPATRQKSKVKSSKSFIMKVRASVKKICKDCKSVRRQGRVFIICKKNPKHKQRQG' A
#
# COMPACT_ATOMS: atom_id res chain seq x y z
N MET A 1 2.58 -33.03 47.71
CA MET A 1 2.88 -31.59 47.78
C MET A 1 4.31 -31.38 47.33
N THR A 2 4.52 -31.31 46.02
CA THR A 2 5.60 -30.60 45.35
C THR A 2 5.34 -30.74 43.85
N GLU A 3 5.20 -29.57 43.21
CA GLU A 3 5.74 -29.27 41.88
C GLU A 3 5.02 -29.98 40.72
N GLY A 4 4.23 -29.30 39.89
CA GLY A 4 4.55 -28.03 39.26
C GLY A 4 4.52 -28.25 37.75
N GLY A 5 4.07 -27.25 37.00
CA GLY A 5 4.13 -27.27 35.54
C GLY A 5 2.78 -27.17 34.88
N LEU A 6 2.25 -25.94 34.86
CA LEU A 6 1.19 -25.50 33.97
C LEU A 6 1.48 -25.98 32.54
N TRP A 7 0.56 -26.76 31.97
CA TRP A 7 0.49 -26.99 30.53
C TRP A 7 0.03 -25.68 29.87
N GLY A 8 0.99 -24.79 29.61
CA GLY A 8 0.79 -23.57 28.85
C GLY A 8 0.77 -23.87 27.35
N GLU A 9 -0.37 -24.31 26.83
CA GLU A 9 -0.63 -24.27 25.39
C GLU A 9 -0.82 -22.80 24.97
N PHE A 10 0.24 -22.16 24.48
CA PHE A 10 0.17 -20.87 23.82
C PHE A 10 -0.35 -21.08 22.39
N PRO A 11 -1.60 -20.67 22.04
CA PRO A 11 -2.08 -20.79 20.69
C PRO A 11 -1.34 -19.84 19.74
N ALA A 12 -0.98 -20.41 18.60
CA ALA A 12 -0.29 -19.76 17.49
C ALA A 12 -0.96 -18.45 17.05
N THR A 13 -0.16 -17.40 16.87
CA THR A 13 -0.46 -16.42 15.80
C THR A 13 0.79 -16.14 14.97
N ARG A 14 1.07 -17.08 14.07
CA ARG A 14 1.99 -16.90 12.95
C ARG A 14 1.46 -15.77 12.07
N GLN A 15 1.82 -14.53 12.38
CA GLN A 15 1.47 -13.37 11.55
C GLN A 15 2.31 -13.39 10.27
N LYS A 16 1.85 -14.15 9.28
CA LYS A 16 2.41 -14.21 7.94
C LYS A 16 2.05 -12.89 7.23
N SER A 17 2.92 -11.89 7.33
CA SER A 17 2.76 -10.58 6.69
C SER A 17 2.80 -10.75 5.16
N LYS A 18 1.62 -10.87 4.56
CA LYS A 18 1.41 -10.93 3.12
C LYS A 18 1.53 -9.52 2.54
N VAL A 19 2.67 -9.16 1.94
CA VAL A 19 2.76 -7.88 1.20
C VAL A 19 3.18 -8.08 -0.26
N LYS A 20 2.18 -8.51 -1.02
CA LYS A 20 1.69 -8.02 -2.33
C LYS A 20 2.70 -7.61 -3.41
N SER A 21 2.98 -8.58 -4.29
CA SER A 21 3.04 -8.52 -5.77
C SER A 21 3.35 -7.16 -6.42
N SER A 22 4.59 -7.08 -6.91
CA SER A 22 5.20 -6.06 -7.76
C SER A 22 4.61 -6.04 -9.17
N LYS A 23 3.36 -5.61 -9.34
CA LYS A 23 2.82 -5.39 -10.69
C LYS A 23 3.24 -3.98 -11.16
N SER A 24 4.32 -3.92 -11.93
CA SER A 24 4.88 -2.71 -12.54
C SER A 24 3.90 -2.12 -13.56
N PHE A 25 3.53 -0.85 -13.36
CA PHE A 25 2.73 -0.10 -14.31
C PHE A 25 3.32 1.29 -14.45
N ILE A 26 3.69 1.62 -15.69
CA ILE A 26 4.34 2.85 -16.13
C ILE A 26 3.41 4.06 -15.94
N MET A 27 3.99 5.20 -15.52
CA MET A 27 3.29 6.43 -15.16
C MET A 27 2.53 7.03 -16.36
N LYS A 28 1.22 7.28 -16.19
CA LYS A 28 0.36 7.76 -17.28
C LYS A 28 0.31 9.28 -17.33
N VAL A 29 0.57 9.87 -18.49
CA VAL A 29 0.50 11.31 -18.71
C VAL A 29 -0.86 11.64 -19.33
N ARG A 30 -1.63 12.54 -18.72
CA ARG A 30 -2.99 12.92 -19.12
C ARG A 30 -3.21 14.41 -18.87
N ALA A 31 -3.94 15.08 -19.76
CA ALA A 31 -4.31 16.50 -19.57
C ALA A 31 -5.21 16.73 -18.35
N SER A 32 -6.09 15.79 -18.04
CA SER A 32 -7.00 15.82 -16.88
C SER A 32 -6.62 14.74 -15.87
N VAL A 33 -6.41 15.15 -14.62
CA VAL A 33 -5.91 14.27 -13.57
C VAL A 33 -6.89 14.27 -12.38
N LYS A 34 -7.60 13.14 -12.21
CA LYS A 34 -8.61 12.94 -11.15
C LYS A 34 -8.23 11.77 -10.24
N LYS A 35 -8.57 11.87 -8.95
CA LYS A 35 -8.35 10.80 -7.96
C LYS A 35 -9.31 9.65 -8.24
N ILE A 36 -8.77 8.43 -8.37
CA ILE A 36 -9.56 7.21 -8.67
C ILE A 36 -9.87 6.43 -7.38
N CYS A 37 -8.98 6.49 -6.37
CA CYS A 37 -9.14 5.79 -5.10
C CYS A 37 -8.96 6.71 -3.90
N LYS A 38 -9.46 6.27 -2.74
CA LYS A 38 -9.30 6.93 -1.44
C LYS A 38 -7.83 7.16 -1.06
N ASP A 39 -6.95 6.24 -1.47
CA ASP A 39 -5.51 6.31 -1.19
C ASP A 39 -4.70 7.11 -2.23
N CYS A 40 -5.35 7.67 -3.26
CA CYS A 40 -4.69 8.49 -4.26
C CYS A 40 -4.51 9.93 -3.75
N LYS A 41 -3.25 10.39 -3.71
CA LYS A 41 -2.90 11.74 -3.31
C LYS A 41 -2.53 12.58 -4.54
N SER A 42 -3.13 13.76 -4.65
CA SER A 42 -2.75 14.78 -5.63
C SER A 42 -1.62 15.61 -5.06
N VAL A 43 -0.45 15.60 -5.71
CA VAL A 43 0.74 16.33 -5.28
C VAL A 43 1.18 17.25 -6.41
N ARG A 44 1.42 18.52 -6.10
CA ARG A 44 2.01 19.48 -7.05
C ARG A 44 3.52 19.49 -6.86
N ARG A 45 4.29 19.20 -7.91
CA ARG A 45 5.76 19.25 -7.92
C ARG A 45 6.22 19.92 -9.20
N GLN A 46 7.18 20.84 -9.14
CA GLN A 46 7.74 21.54 -10.32
C GLN A 46 6.64 22.12 -11.24
N GLY A 47 5.61 22.75 -10.65
CA GLY A 47 4.49 23.34 -11.39
C GLY A 47 3.51 22.35 -12.05
N ARG A 48 3.73 21.03 -11.93
CA ARG A 48 2.88 19.98 -12.51
C ARG A 48 2.14 19.20 -11.42
N VAL A 49 0.93 18.75 -11.74
CA VAL A 49 0.12 17.92 -10.83
C VAL A 49 0.41 16.44 -11.07
N PHE A 50 0.69 15.70 -10.00
CA PHE A 50 0.89 14.26 -10.02
C PHE A 50 -0.13 13.58 -9.13
N ILE A 51 -0.57 12.39 -9.51
CA ILE A 51 -1.28 11.48 -8.63
C ILE A 51 -0.33 10.37 -8.23
N ILE A 52 -0.18 10.20 -6.92
CA ILE A 52 0.60 9.14 -6.30
C ILE A 52 -0.36 8.26 -5.53
N CYS A 53 -0.27 6.95 -5.72
CA CYS A 53 -1.01 5.98 -4.92
C CYS A 53 -0.02 4.98 -4.33
N LYS A 54 -0.08 4.78 -3.00
CA LYS A 54 0.82 3.86 -2.28
C LYS A 54 0.42 2.40 -2.46
N LYS A 55 -0.89 2.11 -2.52
CA LYS A 55 -1.41 0.74 -2.65
C LYS A 55 -1.36 0.21 -4.08
N ASN A 56 -1.58 1.08 -5.08
CA ASN A 56 -1.70 0.68 -6.49
C ASN A 56 -0.88 1.59 -7.41
N PRO A 57 0.22 1.11 -8.02
CA PRO A 57 1.01 1.92 -8.95
C PRO A 57 0.27 2.25 -10.25
N LYS A 58 -0.79 1.50 -10.61
CA LYS A 58 -1.64 1.73 -11.79
C LYS A 58 -2.28 3.12 -11.86
N HIS A 59 -2.47 3.77 -10.71
CA HIS A 59 -3.13 5.07 -10.65
C HIS A 59 -2.14 6.24 -10.69
N LYS A 60 -0.83 5.96 -10.84
CA LYS A 60 0.18 7.00 -11.01
C LYS A 60 -0.07 7.77 -12.30
N GLN A 61 -0.37 9.05 -12.16
CA GLN A 61 -0.70 9.94 -13.29
C GLN A 61 0.06 11.26 -13.18
N ARG A 62 0.37 11.88 -14.33
CA ARG A 62 0.95 13.23 -14.44
C ARG A 62 0.04 14.11 -15.28
N GLN A 63 -0.14 15.35 -14.84
CA GLN A 63 -0.79 16.40 -15.61
C GLN A 63 0.23 17.05 -16.54
N GLY A 64 -0.07 16.97 -17.83
CA GLY A 64 0.75 17.46 -18.94
C GLY A 64 0.66 16.52 -20.12
#